data_AF-A0A196SCK2-F1
#
_entry.id   AF-A0A196SCK2-F1
#
_cell.length_a   1.000
_cell.length_b   1.000
_cell.length_c   1.000
_cell.angle_alpha   90.00
_cell.angle_beta   90.00
_cell.angle_gamma   90.00
#
_symmetry.space_group_name_H-M   'P 1'
#
loop_
_entity.id
_entity.type
_entity.pdbx_description
1 polymer ?
#
loop_
_entity_poly.entity_id
_entity_poly.type
_entity_poly.pdbx_seq_one_letter_code
_entity_poly.pdbx_strand_id
1 'polypeptide(L)'
;MIVKNEAQSIAGTIRSVLGVVDRYCILDTGSEDNTYGETEYNSIRVCNTDYRWEYVGVTHEYVTSRTPQTKVALLPHSTDRDVFVLHDLSNFDVRKKRKRWELDAQLLQNDLRKNPDNTRTAFYLAQSYDCLNDLVQAYNYYNLRFEMGGWFEERYEALVRMAGLLERMGYDWPACEELYLKAYEFLPIRAEPLYLIARHWYNAKQYQSALLFAAKAYAIPFPTSIRLFINPTIYHY
;
A
#
# COMPACT_ATOMS: atom_id res chain seq x y z
N MET A 1 21.13 12.86 -15.45
CA MET A 1 22.51 12.82 -14.90
C MET A 1 22.45 12.06 -13.59
N ILE A 2 23.33 11.08 -13.42
CA ILE A 2 23.39 10.22 -12.23
C ILE A 2 24.52 10.75 -11.35
N VAL A 3 24.25 11.00 -10.07
CA VAL A 3 25.19 11.66 -9.15
C VAL A 3 25.14 11.04 -7.76
N LYS A 4 26.26 11.06 -7.03
CA LYS A 4 26.34 10.68 -5.60
C LYS A 4 27.27 11.65 -4.88
N ASN A 5 26.80 12.35 -3.85
CA ASN A 5 27.59 13.34 -3.09
C ASN A 5 28.19 14.51 -3.93
N GLU A 6 27.66 14.80 -5.12
CA GLU A 6 28.20 15.78 -6.07
C GLU A 6 27.60 17.20 -5.92
N ALA A 7 27.14 17.57 -4.73
CA ALA A 7 26.41 18.82 -4.50
C ALA A 7 27.16 20.08 -4.98
N GLN A 8 28.51 20.06 -4.93
CA GLN A 8 29.36 21.18 -5.36
C GLN A 8 29.57 21.23 -6.89
N SER A 9 29.59 20.08 -7.56
CA SER A 9 29.87 19.96 -9.00
C SER A 9 28.62 20.14 -9.85
N ILE A 10 27.46 19.72 -9.33
CA ILE A 10 26.21 19.65 -10.09
C ILE A 10 25.75 21.03 -10.61
N ALA A 11 26.00 22.07 -9.83
CA ALA A 11 25.64 23.44 -10.20
C ALA A 11 26.47 23.97 -11.38
N GLY A 12 27.75 23.58 -11.48
CA GLY A 12 28.61 23.94 -12.61
C GLY A 12 28.19 23.23 -13.89
N THR A 13 27.89 21.93 -13.81
CA THR A 13 27.45 21.12 -14.94
C THR A 13 26.13 21.62 -15.52
N ILE A 14 25.14 21.94 -14.68
CA ILE A 14 23.85 22.49 -15.14
C ILE A 14 24.04 23.84 -15.84
N ARG A 15 24.93 24.71 -15.33
CA ARG A 15 25.22 26.00 -15.97
C ARG A 15 25.91 25.85 -17.32
N SER A 16 26.76 24.84 -17.49
CA SER A 16 27.53 24.63 -18.74
C SER A 16 26.67 24.21 -19.94
N VAL A 17 25.46 23.69 -19.68
CA VAL A 17 24.51 23.24 -20.72
C VAL A 17 23.27 24.12 -20.80
N LEU A 18 23.26 25.24 -20.08
CA LEU A 18 22.14 26.16 -20.02
C LEU A 18 21.94 26.84 -21.39
N GLY A 19 20.74 26.71 -21.95
CA GLY A 19 20.39 27.24 -23.28
C GLY A 19 20.47 26.23 -24.43
N VAL A 20 20.94 25.00 -24.16
CA VAL A 20 21.01 23.90 -25.14
C VAL A 20 19.99 22.79 -24.82
N VAL A 21 19.57 22.69 -23.57
CA VAL A 21 18.60 21.69 -23.09
C VAL A 21 17.43 22.35 -22.33
N ASP A 22 16.21 21.96 -22.69
CA ASP A 22 14.97 22.52 -22.11
C ASP A 22 14.62 21.95 -20.73
N ARG A 23 15.07 20.73 -20.41
CA ARG A 23 14.88 20.07 -19.11
C ARG A 23 16.04 19.15 -18.76
N TYR A 24 16.22 18.96 -17.47
CA TYR A 24 17.15 17.98 -16.90
C TYR A 24 16.43 17.08 -15.89
N CYS A 25 16.79 15.80 -15.90
CA CYS A 25 16.44 14.84 -14.86
C CYS A 25 17.73 14.49 -14.10
N ILE A 26 17.74 14.78 -12.80
CA ILE A 26 18.85 14.48 -11.90
C ILE A 26 18.39 13.30 -11.04
N LEU A 27 19.20 12.24 -11.06
CA LEU A 27 18.97 11.02 -10.30
C LEU A 27 20.10 10.93 -9.27
N ASP A 28 19.79 11.18 -8.00
CA ASP A 28 20.70 11.02 -6.88
C ASP A 28 20.73 9.54 -6.46
N THR A 29 21.92 8.95 -6.41
CA THR A 29 22.14 7.53 -6.09
C THR A 29 22.77 7.38 -4.70
N GLY A 30 22.04 7.81 -3.68
CA GLY A 30 22.32 7.42 -2.28
C GLY A 30 23.27 8.35 -1.54
N SER A 31 22.92 9.64 -1.46
CA SER A 31 23.38 10.51 -0.38
C SER A 31 22.99 9.93 1.00
N GLU A 32 23.86 10.06 2.01
CA GLU A 32 23.84 9.20 3.21
C GLU A 32 23.04 9.72 4.43
N ASP A 33 21.91 10.40 4.25
CA ASP A 33 21.00 10.73 5.38
C ASP A 33 19.86 9.70 5.59
N ASN A 34 19.99 8.55 4.91
CA ASN A 34 19.14 7.37 4.72
C ASN A 34 18.37 6.77 5.93
N THR A 35 17.04 6.83 5.90
CA THR A 35 16.15 5.71 6.28
C THR A 35 14.83 5.81 5.51
N TYR A 36 14.53 4.84 4.64
CA TYR A 36 13.31 4.83 3.82
C TYR A 36 12.47 3.55 4.07
N GLY A 37 11.14 3.65 3.97
CA GLY A 37 10.18 2.69 4.54
C GLY A 37 10.02 1.33 3.83
N GLU A 38 9.29 0.41 4.47
CA GLU A 38 9.21 -1.04 4.14
C GLU A 38 8.13 -1.43 3.11
N THR A 39 7.45 -0.47 2.47
CA THR A 39 6.29 -0.74 1.61
C THR A 39 6.56 -0.36 0.15
N GLU A 40 6.36 -1.33 -0.75
CA GLU A 40 6.45 -1.13 -2.20
C GLU A 40 5.07 -1.25 -2.85
N TYR A 41 4.83 -0.44 -3.88
CA TYR A 41 3.61 -0.55 -4.68
C TYR A 41 3.82 -0.07 -6.10
N ASN A 42 3.08 -0.69 -7.02
CA ASN A 42 3.09 -0.32 -8.43
C ASN A 42 2.32 0.99 -8.64
N SER A 43 2.92 1.94 -9.37
CA SER A 43 2.30 3.21 -9.74
C SER A 43 2.60 3.52 -11.21
N ILE A 44 1.56 3.84 -11.98
CA ILE A 44 1.73 4.27 -13.37
C ILE A 44 2.30 5.70 -13.34
N ARG A 45 3.52 5.87 -13.87
CA ARG A 45 4.23 7.17 -13.92
C ARG A 45 4.45 7.69 -15.32
N VAL A 46 4.52 6.80 -16.30
CA VAL A 46 4.73 7.13 -17.71
C VAL A 46 3.60 6.51 -18.51
N CYS A 47 2.92 7.35 -19.28
CA CYS A 47 1.75 7.00 -20.06
C CYS A 47 2.04 7.26 -21.54
N ASN A 48 1.76 6.28 -22.40
CA ASN A 48 1.86 6.48 -23.85
C ASN A 48 0.71 7.41 -24.31
N THR A 49 1.04 8.49 -25.01
CA THR A 49 0.12 9.56 -25.44
C THR A 49 -0.92 9.12 -26.47
N ASP A 50 -0.72 7.98 -27.14
CA ASP A 50 -1.67 7.42 -28.10
C ASP A 50 -2.90 6.80 -27.42
N TYR A 51 -2.84 6.57 -26.11
CA TYR A 51 -3.92 5.99 -25.31
C TYR A 51 -4.67 7.07 -24.52
N ARG A 52 -5.97 6.82 -24.27
CA ARG A 52 -6.83 7.73 -23.51
C ARG A 52 -6.77 7.42 -22.02
N TRP A 53 -5.79 7.99 -21.34
CA TRP A 53 -5.61 7.86 -19.89
C TRP A 53 -6.52 8.82 -19.11
N GLU A 54 -6.95 8.38 -17.93
CA GLU A 54 -7.67 9.22 -16.97
C GLU A 54 -7.29 8.85 -15.53
N TYR A 55 -7.40 9.82 -14.63
CA TYR A 55 -7.36 9.60 -13.19
C TYR A 55 -8.78 9.32 -12.69
N VAL A 56 -8.93 8.28 -11.87
CA VAL A 56 -10.22 7.87 -11.29
C VAL A 56 -10.13 7.86 -9.77
N GLY A 57 -11.11 8.47 -9.13
CA GLY A 57 -11.24 8.59 -7.67
C GLY A 57 -11.36 10.04 -7.23
N VAL A 58 -12.06 10.30 -6.12
CA VAL A 58 -12.11 11.65 -5.51
C VAL A 58 -10.86 11.94 -4.68
N THR A 59 -10.27 10.88 -4.12
CA THR A 59 -8.97 10.80 -3.47
C THR A 59 -8.43 9.39 -3.73
N HIS A 60 -7.15 9.13 -3.41
CA HIS A 60 -6.49 7.85 -3.75
C HIS A 60 -6.65 7.49 -5.24
N GLU A 61 -6.50 8.52 -6.08
CA GLU A 61 -6.66 8.43 -7.52
C GLU A 61 -5.73 7.36 -8.11
N TYR A 62 -6.24 6.66 -9.11
CA TYR A 62 -5.45 5.75 -9.91
C TYR A 62 -5.61 6.05 -11.39
N VAL A 63 -4.55 5.79 -12.15
CA VAL A 63 -4.55 5.98 -13.59
C VAL A 63 -5.13 4.71 -14.24
N THR A 64 -6.08 4.91 -15.16
CA THR A 64 -6.60 3.84 -16.03
C THR A 64 -6.70 4.34 -17.47
N SER A 65 -6.86 3.43 -18.42
CA SER A 65 -7.03 3.76 -19.84
C SER A 65 -8.42 3.37 -20.31
N ARG A 66 -9.08 4.30 -21.02
CA ARG A 66 -10.33 4.04 -21.76
C ARG A 66 -10.09 3.37 -23.11
N THR A 67 -8.85 3.31 -23.58
CA THR A 67 -8.53 2.58 -24.80
C THR A 67 -8.61 1.07 -24.51
N PRO A 68 -9.46 0.31 -25.22
CA PRO A 68 -9.58 -1.13 -25.03
C PRO A 68 -8.24 -1.87 -25.15
N GLN A 69 -8.07 -2.94 -24.38
CA GLN A 69 -6.87 -3.81 -24.39
C GLN A 69 -5.54 -3.07 -24.11
N THR A 70 -5.59 -1.90 -23.46
CA THR A 70 -4.36 -1.24 -22.98
C THR A 70 -3.62 -2.17 -22.03
N LYS A 71 -2.36 -2.46 -22.35
CA LYS A 71 -1.47 -3.25 -21.50
C LYS A 71 -0.65 -2.32 -20.62
N VAL A 72 -0.60 -2.62 -19.33
CA VAL A 72 0.31 -1.96 -18.39
C VAL A 72 1.48 -2.91 -18.17
N ALA A 73 2.68 -2.48 -18.56
CA ALA A 73 3.90 -3.20 -18.26
C ALA A 73 4.30 -2.95 -16.81
N LEU A 74 4.60 -4.02 -16.07
CA LEU A 74 5.27 -3.93 -14.78
C LEU A 74 6.78 -4.00 -15.03
N LEU A 75 7.51 -2.99 -14.55
CA LEU A 75 8.97 -2.96 -14.58
C LEU A 75 9.46 -3.23 -13.16
N PRO A 76 9.81 -4.47 -12.80
CA PRO A 76 10.23 -4.82 -11.46
C PRO A 76 11.60 -4.21 -11.16
N HIS A 77 11.77 -3.69 -9.93
CA HIS A 77 13.08 -3.40 -9.39
C HIS A 77 13.78 -4.72 -9.09
N SER A 78 14.76 -5.09 -9.92
CA SER A 78 15.45 -6.39 -9.86
C SER A 78 16.92 -6.23 -9.49
N THR A 79 17.48 -5.06 -9.76
CA THR A 79 18.88 -4.72 -9.53
C THR A 79 19.02 -3.32 -8.93
N ASP A 80 20.14 -3.08 -8.26
CA ASP A 80 20.56 -1.77 -7.75
C ASP A 80 20.69 -0.67 -8.84
N ARG A 81 20.69 -1.07 -10.12
CA ARG A 81 20.72 -0.17 -11.28
C ARG A 81 19.33 0.24 -11.78
N ASP A 82 18.27 -0.41 -11.30
CA ASP A 82 16.92 -0.11 -11.75
C ASP A 82 16.40 1.18 -11.11
N VAL A 83 15.74 2.01 -11.93
CA VAL A 83 15.16 3.28 -11.48
C VAL A 83 13.87 3.01 -10.71
N PHE A 84 13.77 3.54 -9.50
CA PHE A 84 12.56 3.51 -8.70
C PHE A 84 12.13 4.93 -8.28
N VAL A 85 10.87 5.09 -7.90
CA VAL A 85 10.35 6.34 -7.35
C VAL A 85 10.28 6.21 -5.84
N LEU A 86 11.12 6.98 -5.15
CA LEU A 86 11.11 7.07 -3.71
C LEU A 86 10.03 8.07 -3.25
N HIS A 87 9.12 7.61 -2.40
CA HIS A 87 8.25 8.50 -1.64
C HIS A 87 8.94 8.89 -0.35
N ASP A 88 9.53 10.09 -0.34
CA ASP A 88 10.16 10.63 0.86
C ASP A 88 9.10 11.10 1.87
N LEU A 89 9.14 10.51 3.07
CA LEU A 89 8.28 10.83 4.21
C LEU A 89 9.03 11.59 5.31
N SER A 90 10.27 12.07 5.06
CA SER A 90 11.07 12.86 6.01
C SER A 90 10.31 14.07 6.58
N ASN A 91 9.43 14.67 5.78
CA ASN A 91 8.58 15.80 6.16
C ASN A 91 7.21 15.40 6.76
N PHE A 92 7.13 14.24 7.40
CA PHE A 92 5.88 13.74 7.98
C PHE A 92 5.41 14.61 9.16
N ASP A 93 4.24 15.24 9.00
CA ASP A 93 3.58 16.03 10.04
C ASP A 93 2.20 15.43 10.34
N VAL A 94 2.07 14.82 11.53
CA VAL A 94 0.83 14.17 11.99
C VAL A 94 -0.38 15.11 11.93
N ARG A 95 -0.22 16.40 12.26
CA ARG A 95 -1.35 17.35 12.26
C ARG A 95 -1.81 17.67 10.85
N LYS A 96 -0.87 17.89 9.92
CA LYS A 96 -1.20 18.09 8.50
C LYS A 96 -1.86 16.85 7.90
N LYS A 97 -1.35 15.66 8.24
CA LYS A 97 -1.92 14.38 7.80
C LYS A 97 -3.32 14.17 8.33
N ARG A 98 -3.57 14.46 9.61
CA ARG A 98 -4.91 14.38 10.20
C ARG A 98 -5.93 15.23 9.46
N LYS A 99 -5.63 16.50 9.18
CA LYS A 99 -6.51 17.37 8.39
C LYS A 99 -6.81 16.81 7.00
N ARG A 100 -5.80 16.22 6.36
CA ARG A 100 -5.97 15.55 5.07
C ARG A 100 -6.89 14.34 5.18
N TRP A 101 -6.70 13.47 6.17
CA TRP A 101 -7.57 12.30 6.36
C TRP A 101 -9.01 12.69 6.69
N GLU A 102 -9.22 13.77 7.45
CA GLU A 102 -10.56 14.33 7.71
C GLU A 102 -11.23 14.79 6.41
N LEU A 103 -10.49 15.47 5.53
CA LEU A 103 -10.98 15.87 4.20
C LEU A 103 -11.22 14.66 3.30
N ASP A 104 -10.29 13.69 3.27
CA ASP A 104 -10.39 12.48 2.47
C ASP A 104 -11.66 11.69 2.86
N ALA A 105 -11.92 11.52 4.17
CA ALA A 105 -13.13 10.86 4.67
C ALA A 105 -14.42 11.60 4.24
N GLN A 106 -14.44 12.94 4.28
CA GLN A 106 -15.59 13.74 3.84
C GLN A 106 -15.86 13.58 2.33
N LEU A 107 -14.80 13.65 1.51
CA LEU A 107 -14.90 13.49 0.06
C LEU A 107 -15.38 12.08 -0.31
N LEU A 108 -14.79 11.06 0.29
CA LEU A 108 -15.12 9.65 0.05
C LEU A 108 -16.53 9.31 0.53
N GLN A 109 -16.96 9.84 1.68
CA GLN A 109 -18.34 9.66 2.15
C GLN A 109 -19.36 10.29 1.18
N ASN A 110 -19.08 11.48 0.66
CA ASN A 110 -19.94 12.12 -0.33
C ASN A 110 -19.95 11.40 -1.67
N ASP A 111 -18.81 10.85 -2.10
CA ASP A 111 -18.73 10.02 -3.30
C ASP A 111 -19.55 8.74 -3.15
N LEU A 112 -19.41 8.02 -2.03
CA LEU A 112 -20.15 6.78 -1.79
C LEU A 112 -21.67 7.02 -1.70
N ARG A 113 -22.11 8.17 -1.18
CA ARG A 113 -23.54 8.55 -1.21
C ARG A 113 -24.07 8.73 -2.62
N LYS A 114 -23.26 9.28 -3.53
CA LYS A 114 -23.64 9.50 -4.94
C LYS A 114 -23.48 8.23 -5.79
N ASN A 115 -22.49 7.41 -5.44
CA ASN A 115 -22.07 6.20 -6.15
C ASN A 115 -21.98 5.02 -5.17
N PRO A 116 -23.12 4.45 -4.71
CA PRO A 116 -23.14 3.43 -3.66
C PRO A 116 -22.38 2.15 -4.01
N ASP A 117 -22.25 1.83 -5.30
CA ASP A 117 -21.54 0.64 -5.79
C ASP A 117 -20.03 0.85 -5.96
N ASN A 118 -19.51 2.04 -5.62
CA ASN A 118 -18.08 2.34 -5.74
C ASN A 118 -17.26 1.62 -4.66
N THR A 119 -16.91 0.36 -4.95
CA THR A 119 -16.10 -0.51 -4.09
C THR A 119 -14.82 0.16 -3.62
N ARG A 120 -14.08 0.83 -4.52
CA ARG A 120 -12.80 1.45 -4.16
C ARG A 120 -12.97 2.59 -3.16
N THR A 121 -14.02 3.39 -3.31
CA THR A 121 -14.35 4.45 -2.35
C THR A 121 -14.66 3.87 -0.97
N ALA A 122 -15.41 2.76 -0.88
CA ALA A 122 -15.68 2.10 0.39
C ALA A 122 -14.38 1.64 1.10
N PHE A 123 -13.42 1.08 0.35
CA PHE A 123 -12.13 0.66 0.90
C PHE A 123 -11.33 1.85 1.47
N TYR A 124 -11.16 2.94 0.70
CA TYR A 124 -10.39 4.09 1.17
C TYR A 124 -11.11 4.92 2.22
N LEU A 125 -12.45 4.88 2.27
CA LEU A 125 -13.22 5.47 3.36
C LEU A 125 -12.92 4.76 4.67
N ALA A 126 -12.91 3.42 4.66
CA ALA A 126 -12.50 2.61 5.79
C ALA A 126 -11.05 2.93 6.23
N GLN A 127 -10.12 3.03 5.28
CA GLN A 127 -8.73 3.41 5.55
C GLN A 127 -8.60 4.82 6.14
N SER A 128 -9.41 5.77 5.67
CA SER A 128 -9.41 7.13 6.22
C SER A 128 -9.89 7.15 7.67
N TYR A 129 -10.96 6.42 8.00
CA TYR A 129 -11.42 6.26 9.39
C TYR A 129 -10.39 5.56 10.27
N ASP A 130 -9.71 4.54 9.74
CA ASP A 130 -8.63 3.84 10.42
C ASP A 130 -7.48 4.81 10.79
N CYS A 131 -7.03 5.63 9.83
CA CYS A 131 -6.02 6.68 10.08
C CYS A 131 -6.50 7.76 11.08
N LEU A 132 -7.81 7.99 11.18
CA LEU A 132 -8.41 8.91 12.15
C LEU A 132 -8.62 8.28 13.54
N ASN A 133 -8.34 6.99 13.67
CA ASN A 133 -8.57 6.15 14.85
C ASN A 133 -10.05 6.01 15.22
N ASP A 134 -10.96 6.15 14.25
CA ASP A 134 -12.37 5.80 14.38
C ASP A 134 -12.55 4.32 13.98
N LEU A 135 -12.23 3.44 14.92
CA LEU A 135 -12.11 2.00 14.68
C LEU A 135 -13.44 1.36 14.27
N VAL A 136 -14.54 1.84 14.83
CA VAL A 136 -15.89 1.32 14.56
C VAL A 136 -16.28 1.62 13.12
N GLN A 137 -16.12 2.86 12.67
CA GLN A 137 -16.42 3.23 11.30
C GLN A 137 -15.47 2.54 10.31
N ALA A 138 -14.19 2.45 10.64
CA ALA A 138 -13.23 1.70 9.82
C ALA A 138 -13.69 0.25 9.63
N TYR A 139 -14.07 -0.44 10.71
CA TYR A 139 -14.56 -1.82 10.64
C TYR A 139 -15.84 -1.94 9.79
N ASN A 140 -16.82 -1.06 10.01
CA ASN A 140 -18.08 -1.07 9.26
C ASN A 140 -17.87 -0.91 7.75
N TYR A 141 -16.98 0.01 7.34
CA TYR A 141 -16.70 0.24 5.92
C TYR A 141 -15.80 -0.85 5.31
N TYR A 142 -14.87 -1.45 6.06
CA TYR A 142 -14.14 -2.63 5.56
C TYR A 142 -15.09 -3.82 5.39
N ASN A 143 -16.02 -4.03 6.31
CA ASN A 143 -17.04 -5.08 6.18
C ASN A 143 -17.92 -4.82 4.95
N LEU A 144 -18.42 -3.59 4.77
CA LEU A 144 -19.15 -3.20 3.57
C LEU A 144 -18.32 -3.49 2.31
N ARG A 145 -17.05 -3.07 2.28
CA ARG A 145 -16.15 -3.32 1.14
C ARG A 145 -16.02 -4.80 0.84
N PHE A 146 -15.89 -5.65 1.85
CA PHE A 146 -15.79 -7.10 1.67
C PHE A 146 -17.05 -7.69 1.01
N GLU A 147 -18.24 -7.24 1.45
CA GLU A 147 -19.53 -7.69 0.95
C GLU A 147 -19.85 -7.20 -0.48
N MET A 148 -19.34 -6.03 -0.89
CA MET A 148 -19.59 -5.49 -2.25
C MET A 148 -18.95 -6.30 -3.40
N GLY A 149 -18.12 -7.31 -3.13
CA GLY A 149 -17.47 -8.10 -4.18
C GLY A 149 -16.38 -7.33 -4.94
N GLY A 150 -16.26 -7.56 -6.26
CA GLY A 150 -15.26 -6.88 -7.10
C GLY A 150 -13.82 -7.38 -6.90
N TRP A 151 -12.83 -6.49 -7.00
CA TRP A 151 -11.41 -6.86 -6.96
C TRP A 151 -11.06 -7.54 -5.63
N PHE A 152 -10.58 -8.78 -5.72
CA PHE A 152 -10.41 -9.68 -4.59
C PHE A 152 -9.29 -9.28 -3.63
N GLU A 153 -8.23 -8.60 -4.10
CA GLU A 153 -7.13 -8.19 -3.24
C GLU A 153 -7.57 -7.16 -2.19
N GLU A 154 -8.43 -6.21 -2.54
CA GLU A 154 -9.02 -5.27 -1.57
C GLU A 154 -9.99 -5.96 -0.59
N ARG A 155 -10.67 -7.03 -1.02
CA ARG A 155 -11.52 -7.84 -0.13
C ARG A 155 -10.69 -8.59 0.89
N TYR A 156 -9.59 -9.20 0.45
CA TYR A 156 -8.60 -9.82 1.33
C TYR A 156 -8.06 -8.79 2.33
N GLU A 157 -7.61 -7.63 1.87
CA GLU A 157 -7.07 -6.57 2.73
C GLU A 157 -8.11 -6.08 3.75
N ALA A 158 -9.38 -5.99 3.36
CA ALA A 158 -10.45 -5.63 4.29
C ALA A 158 -10.56 -6.63 5.45
N LEU A 159 -10.47 -7.95 5.20
CA LEU A 159 -10.51 -8.97 6.26
C LEU A 159 -9.33 -8.85 7.23
N VAL A 160 -8.11 -8.73 6.70
CA VAL A 160 -6.89 -8.59 7.53
C VAL A 160 -6.98 -7.32 8.38
N ARG A 161 -7.45 -6.22 7.81
CA ARG A 161 -7.60 -4.95 8.53
C ARG A 161 -8.70 -5.01 9.58
N MET A 162 -9.83 -5.65 9.30
CA MET A 162 -10.89 -5.88 10.28
C MET A 162 -10.37 -6.67 11.49
N ALA A 163 -9.57 -7.72 11.29
CA ALA A 163 -8.95 -8.48 12.37
C ALA A 163 -8.07 -7.59 13.26
N GLY A 164 -7.17 -6.79 12.66
CA GLY A 164 -6.32 -5.86 13.41
C GLY A 164 -7.11 -4.73 14.10
N LEU A 165 -8.27 -4.33 13.56
CA LEU A 165 -9.17 -3.38 14.23
C LEU A 165 -9.85 -4.00 15.45
N LEU A 166 -10.28 -5.27 15.40
CA LEU A 166 -10.82 -5.97 16.56
C LEU A 166 -9.80 -6.03 17.71
N GLU A 167 -8.54 -6.35 17.40
CA GLU A 167 -7.45 -6.33 18.38
C GLU A 167 -7.30 -4.94 19.05
N ARG A 168 -7.29 -3.88 18.24
CA ARG A 168 -7.16 -2.49 18.72
C ARG A 168 -8.37 -2.02 19.53
N MET A 169 -9.55 -2.58 19.27
CA MET A 169 -10.76 -2.33 20.05
C MET A 169 -10.83 -3.17 21.33
N GLY A 170 -9.89 -4.10 21.54
CA GLY A 170 -9.83 -4.93 22.75
C GLY A 170 -10.82 -6.10 22.76
N TYR A 171 -11.25 -6.58 21.60
CA TYR A 171 -12.05 -7.81 21.50
C TYR A 171 -11.21 -9.03 21.87
N ASP A 172 -11.89 -10.09 22.31
CA ASP A 172 -11.23 -11.36 22.63
C ASP A 172 -10.49 -11.93 21.41
N TRP A 173 -9.32 -12.53 21.68
CA TRP A 173 -8.45 -13.06 20.62
C TRP A 173 -9.14 -14.00 19.63
N PRO A 174 -10.03 -14.94 20.04
CA PRO A 174 -10.71 -15.82 19.09
C PRO A 174 -11.46 -15.09 17.98
N ALA A 175 -12.06 -13.91 18.25
CA ALA A 175 -12.74 -13.12 17.23
C ALA A 175 -11.75 -12.50 16.22
N CYS A 176 -10.57 -12.10 16.69
CA CYS A 176 -9.50 -11.58 15.83
C CYS A 176 -8.91 -12.71 14.97
N GLU A 177 -8.61 -13.85 15.60
CA GLU A 177 -8.06 -15.04 14.97
C GLU A 177 -9.00 -15.59 13.89
N GLU A 178 -10.31 -15.63 14.14
CA GLU A 178 -11.32 -16.04 13.15
C GLU A 178 -11.23 -15.21 11.87
N LEU A 179 -11.09 -13.88 11.97
CA LEU A 179 -10.97 -13.01 10.80
C LEU A 179 -9.64 -13.19 10.07
N TYR A 180 -8.53 -13.41 10.78
CA TYR A 180 -7.25 -13.73 10.13
C TYR A 180 -7.30 -15.07 9.42
N LEU A 181 -7.91 -16.09 10.02
CA LEU A 181 -8.12 -17.41 9.40
C LEU A 181 -9.02 -17.28 8.17
N LYS A 182 -10.12 -16.51 8.26
CA LYS A 182 -10.99 -16.20 7.12
C LYS A 182 -10.23 -15.48 5.99
N ALA A 183 -9.32 -14.56 6.31
CA ALA A 183 -8.47 -13.91 5.31
C ALA A 183 -7.52 -14.91 4.63
N TYR A 184 -6.91 -15.81 5.41
CA TYR A 184 -6.05 -16.86 4.87
C TYR A 184 -6.82 -17.86 3.99
N GLU A 185 -8.02 -18.29 4.41
CA GLU A 185 -8.89 -19.15 3.60
C GLU A 185 -9.31 -18.46 2.29
N PHE A 186 -9.55 -17.15 2.34
CA PHE A 186 -9.94 -16.36 1.18
C PHE A 186 -8.80 -16.20 0.14
N LEU A 187 -7.56 -16.04 0.59
CA LEU A 187 -6.39 -15.92 -0.29
C LEU A 187 -5.16 -16.65 0.30
N PRO A 188 -5.07 -17.98 0.19
CA PRO A 188 -4.09 -18.80 0.91
C PRO A 188 -2.65 -18.66 0.39
N ILE A 189 -2.44 -17.90 -0.67
CA ILE A 189 -1.12 -17.56 -1.20
C ILE A 189 -0.46 -16.40 -0.44
N ARG A 190 -1.13 -15.83 0.58
CA ARG A 190 -0.63 -14.73 1.39
C ARG A 190 -0.32 -15.19 2.82
N ALA A 191 0.93 -14.99 3.24
CA ALA A 191 1.44 -15.39 4.54
C ALA A 191 1.05 -14.45 5.68
N GLU A 192 0.68 -13.20 5.37
CA GLU A 192 0.47 -12.14 6.36
C GLU A 192 -0.53 -12.49 7.49
N PRO A 193 -1.69 -13.13 7.25
CA PRO A 193 -2.65 -13.42 8.32
C PRO A 193 -2.08 -14.47 9.29
N LEU A 194 -1.39 -15.49 8.76
CA LEU A 194 -0.75 -16.52 9.58
C LEU A 194 0.44 -15.96 10.36
N TYR A 195 1.21 -15.06 9.76
CA TYR A 195 2.28 -14.33 10.45
C TYR A 195 1.71 -13.50 11.62
N LEU A 196 0.59 -12.79 11.42
CA LEU A 196 -0.05 -11.99 12.46
C LEU A 196 -0.57 -12.85 13.62
N ILE A 197 -1.18 -14.00 13.31
CA ILE A 197 -1.58 -15.00 14.32
C ILE A 197 -0.34 -15.53 15.08
N ALA A 198 0.72 -15.91 14.37
CA ALA A 198 1.95 -16.39 14.99
C ALA A 198 2.57 -15.36 15.93
N ARG A 199 2.62 -14.09 15.49
CA ARG A 199 3.11 -12.95 16.28
C ARG A 199 2.30 -12.77 17.56
N HIS A 200 0.98 -12.87 17.50
CA HIS A 200 0.13 -12.81 18.69
C HIS A 200 0.52 -13.90 19.70
N TRP A 201 0.51 -15.16 19.28
CA TRP A 201 0.82 -16.28 20.18
C TRP A 201 2.24 -16.23 20.73
N TYR A 202 3.19 -15.75 19.93
CA TYR A 202 4.56 -15.52 20.39
C TYR A 202 4.61 -14.49 21.53
N ASN A 203 3.92 -13.36 21.36
CA ASN A 203 3.83 -12.31 22.38
C ASN A 203 3.09 -12.80 23.64
N ALA A 204 2.09 -13.68 23.48
CA ALA A 204 1.40 -14.36 24.57
C ALA A 204 2.21 -15.49 25.23
N LYS A 205 3.46 -15.71 24.79
CA LYS A 205 4.37 -16.78 25.25
C LYS A 205 3.84 -18.21 25.00
N GLN A 206 2.90 -18.36 24.08
CA GLN A 206 2.36 -19.64 23.63
C GLN A 206 3.14 -20.13 22.41
N TYR A 207 4.40 -20.52 22.65
CA TYR A 207 5.38 -20.76 21.58
C TYR A 207 5.02 -21.91 20.64
N GLN A 208 4.32 -22.95 21.12
CA GLN A 208 3.91 -24.08 20.27
C GLN A 208 2.82 -23.66 19.28
N SER A 209 1.84 -22.87 19.72
CA SER A 209 0.84 -22.27 18.83
C SER A 209 1.50 -21.31 17.84
N ALA A 210 2.42 -20.46 18.31
CA ALA A 210 3.15 -19.54 17.44
C ALA A 210 3.92 -20.29 16.34
N LEU A 211 4.61 -21.38 16.70
CA LEU A 211 5.40 -22.20 15.76
C LEU A 211 4.50 -22.85 14.69
N LEU A 212 3.31 -23.32 15.05
CA LEU A 212 2.37 -23.94 14.10
C LEU A 212 2.02 -22.97 12.96
N PHE A 213 1.64 -21.74 13.31
CA PHE A 213 1.26 -20.72 12.33
C PHE A 213 2.48 -20.17 11.59
N ALA A 214 3.60 -19.93 12.29
CA ALA A 214 4.83 -19.44 11.69
C ALA A 214 5.40 -20.43 10.65
N ALA A 215 5.41 -21.73 10.96
CA ALA A 215 5.88 -22.76 10.03
C ALA A 215 5.03 -22.80 8.75
N LYS A 216 3.70 -22.62 8.89
CA LYS A 216 2.81 -22.55 7.73
C LYS A 216 3.02 -21.27 6.92
N ALA A 217 3.15 -20.12 7.58
CA ALA A 217 3.45 -18.83 6.94
C ALA A 217 4.78 -18.89 6.16
N TYR A 218 5.82 -19.46 6.77
CA TYR A 218 7.16 -19.61 6.19
C TYR A 218 7.17 -20.45 4.90
N ALA A 219 6.29 -21.45 4.81
CA ALA A 219 6.18 -22.30 3.63
C ALA A 219 5.49 -21.62 2.43
N ILE A 220 4.91 -20.42 2.61
CA ILE A 220 4.24 -19.67 1.54
C ILE A 220 5.28 -18.79 0.84
N PRO A 221 5.54 -18.99 -0.47
CA PRO A 221 6.50 -18.17 -1.20
C PRO A 221 5.99 -16.74 -1.41
N PHE A 222 6.91 -15.82 -1.72
CA PHE A 222 6.54 -14.44 -2.08
C PHE A 222 5.54 -14.46 -3.26
N PRO A 223 4.36 -13.82 -3.13
CA PRO A 223 3.31 -13.95 -4.12
C PRO A 223 3.55 -13.00 -5.30
N THR A 224 3.78 -13.56 -6.49
CA THR A 224 4.10 -12.79 -7.72
C THR A 224 2.88 -12.48 -8.60
N SER A 225 1.72 -13.06 -8.30
CA SER A 225 0.48 -12.91 -9.08
C SER A 225 -0.47 -11.82 -8.54
N ILE A 226 -0.12 -11.19 -7.41
CA ILE A 226 -0.88 -10.14 -6.73
C ILE A 226 0.04 -8.95 -6.42
N ARG A 227 -0.53 -7.83 -5.96
CA ARG A 227 0.22 -6.57 -5.85
C ARG A 227 -0.19 -5.65 -4.71
N LEU A 228 -1.36 -5.82 -4.12
CA LEU A 228 -1.88 -4.86 -3.14
C LEU A 228 -1.25 -5.10 -1.76
N PHE A 229 -0.49 -4.11 -1.27
CA PHE A 229 0.03 -4.02 0.11
C PHE A 229 0.72 -5.31 0.61
N ILE A 230 1.53 -5.93 -0.24
CA ILE A 230 2.35 -7.08 0.17
C ILE A 230 3.45 -6.57 1.10
N ASN A 231 3.62 -7.19 2.25
CA ASN A 231 4.74 -6.86 3.14
C ASN A 231 5.93 -7.78 2.80
N PRO A 232 6.98 -7.27 2.12
CA PRO A 232 8.11 -8.10 1.71
C PRO A 232 8.90 -8.66 2.89
N THR A 233 8.92 -7.99 4.05
CA THR A 233 9.70 -8.44 5.22
C THR A 233 9.19 -9.75 5.82
N ILE A 234 7.93 -10.11 5.56
CA ILE A 234 7.35 -11.39 6.00
C ILE A 234 7.87 -12.57 5.18
N TYR A 235 8.35 -12.32 3.95
CA TYR A 235 8.81 -13.35 3.01
C TYR A 235 10.33 -13.42 2.86
N HIS A 236 11.05 -12.38 3.30
CA HIS A 236 12.50 -12.29 3.24
C HIS A 236 13.09 -12.47 4.65
N TYR A 237 13.59 -13.67 4.91
CA TYR A 237 14.20 -14.11 6.16
C TYR A 237 15.69 -14.41 6.01
#